data_AF-A0AAW6K5Z1-F1
#
_entry.id   AF-A0AAW6K5Z1-F1
#
_cell.length_a   1.000
_cell.length_b   1.000
_cell.length_c   1.000
_cell.angle_alpha   90.00
_cell.angle_beta   90.00
_cell.angle_gamma   90.00
#
_symmetry.space_group_name_H-M   'P 1'
#
loop_
_entity.id
_entity.type
_entity.pdbx_description
1 polymer ?
#
loop_
_entity_poly.entity_id
_entity_poly.type
_entity_poly.pdbx_seq_one_letter_code
_entity_poly.pdbx_strand_id
1 'polypeptide(L)'
;MKIKGLKQLSRTLEKAGQSGFRTEAAKWLEQTGTDFLDLVRDEIVRAGSIDTGSLMRSFKRGAEGNIWEIEKGGLTLEVGTELEYASFVNDGHWTGGKEEVRWIPGQWHSGRFQYDPVSSSGMVLKRQWVKGTGYWEHALYIFERLFEKRLNEELQTWLNSL
;
A
#
# COMPACT_ATOMS: atom_id res chain seq x y z
N MET A 1 8.13 -12.27 0.29
CA MET A 1 7.66 -12.53 -1.08
C MET A 1 8.67 -13.42 -1.83
N LYS A 2 8.24 -14.46 -2.54
CA LYS A 2 9.11 -15.30 -3.40
C LYS A 2 8.57 -15.28 -4.83
N ILE A 3 8.95 -14.26 -5.61
CA ILE A 3 8.57 -14.20 -7.02
C ILE A 3 9.47 -15.14 -7.84
N LYS A 4 8.85 -16.06 -8.59
CA LYS A 4 9.55 -16.89 -9.57
C LYS A 4 10.11 -16.00 -10.70
N GLY A 5 11.31 -16.30 -11.17
CA GLY A 5 12.00 -15.48 -12.18
C GLY A 5 13.01 -14.50 -11.61
N LEU A 6 12.87 -14.00 -10.36
CA LEU A 6 13.86 -13.07 -9.77
C LEU A 6 15.25 -13.70 -9.63
N LYS A 7 15.32 -14.99 -9.27
CA LYS A 7 16.59 -15.74 -9.24
C LYS A 7 17.23 -15.85 -10.62
N GLN A 8 16.40 -15.99 -11.66
CA GLN A 8 16.87 -16.11 -13.02
C GLN A 8 17.35 -14.75 -13.54
N LEU A 9 16.61 -13.68 -13.25
CA LEU A 9 17.03 -12.29 -13.49
C LEU A 9 18.39 -12.00 -12.84
N SER A 10 18.55 -12.31 -11.54
CA SER A 10 19.83 -12.10 -10.84
C SER A 10 20.99 -12.80 -11.53
N ARG A 11 20.81 -14.08 -11.90
CA ARG A 11 21.83 -14.86 -12.62
C ARG A 11 22.13 -14.28 -14.00
N THR A 12 21.12 -13.79 -14.72
CA THR A 12 21.31 -13.15 -16.03
C THR A 12 22.05 -11.82 -15.88
N LEU A 13 21.74 -11.00 -14.85
CA LEU A 13 22.44 -9.75 -14.55
C LEU A 13 23.92 -9.95 -14.17
N GLU A 14 24.22 -11.05 -13.49
CA GLU A 14 25.60 -11.47 -13.19
C GLU A 14 26.35 -11.90 -14.46
N LYS A 15 25.71 -12.72 -15.31
CA LYS A 15 26.33 -13.25 -16.54
C LYS A 15 26.48 -12.22 -17.64
N ALA A 16 25.49 -11.34 -17.82
CA ALA A 16 25.43 -10.43 -18.94
C ALA A 16 26.54 -9.38 -18.89
N GLY A 17 27.03 -8.98 -17.70
CA GLY A 17 28.17 -8.07 -17.51
C GLY A 17 28.08 -6.69 -18.19
N GLN A 18 27.04 -6.44 -19.00
CA GLN A 18 26.84 -5.28 -19.83
C GLN A 18 26.01 -4.23 -19.09
N SER A 19 26.49 -2.99 -19.10
CA SER A 19 25.81 -1.83 -18.49
C SER A 19 24.44 -1.53 -19.12
N GLY A 20 24.26 -1.83 -20.42
CA GLY A 20 23.00 -1.64 -21.14
C GLY A 20 21.86 -2.48 -20.56
N PHE A 21 22.05 -3.80 -20.48
CA PHE A 21 21.05 -4.73 -19.93
C PHE A 21 20.63 -4.37 -18.49
N ARG A 22 21.60 -4.04 -17.61
CA ARG A 22 21.29 -3.64 -16.22
C ARG A 22 20.45 -2.37 -16.16
N THR A 23 20.71 -1.43 -17.08
CA THR A 23 19.95 -0.18 -17.16
C THR A 23 18.52 -0.43 -17.62
N GLU A 24 18.33 -1.32 -18.60
CA GLU A 24 17.00 -1.72 -19.09
C GLU A 24 16.21 -2.47 -18.02
N ALA A 25 16.82 -3.46 -17.36
CA ALA A 25 16.19 -4.20 -16.26
C ALA A 25 15.78 -3.27 -15.10
N ALA A 26 16.62 -2.29 -14.79
CA ALA A 26 16.32 -1.30 -13.77
C ALA A 26 15.15 -0.39 -14.14
N LYS A 27 15.09 0.05 -15.40
CA LYS A 27 13.98 0.86 -15.92
C LYS A 27 12.68 0.07 -15.91
N TRP A 28 12.72 -1.21 -16.27
CA TRP A 28 11.57 -2.09 -16.20
C TRP A 28 11.08 -2.28 -14.75
N LEU A 29 12.00 -2.46 -13.80
CA LEU A 29 11.64 -2.57 -12.38
C LEU A 29 10.97 -1.29 -11.85
N GLU A 30 11.48 -0.10 -12.22
CA GLU A 30 10.82 1.18 -11.90
C GLU A 30 9.40 1.29 -12.47
N GLN A 31 9.21 0.89 -13.73
CA GLN A 31 7.88 0.90 -14.33
C GLN A 31 6.95 -0.02 -13.56
N THR A 32 7.43 -1.20 -13.21
CA THR A 32 6.64 -2.19 -12.49
C THR A 32 6.28 -1.73 -11.07
N GLY A 33 7.16 -0.98 -10.40
CA GLY A 33 6.82 -0.31 -9.14
C GLY A 33 5.72 0.74 -9.29
N THR A 34 5.72 1.47 -10.40
CA THR A 34 4.69 2.46 -10.70
C THR A 34 3.34 1.78 -10.95
N ASP A 35 3.35 0.69 -11.72
CA ASP A 35 2.16 -0.13 -11.96
C ASP A 35 1.60 -0.71 -10.64
N PHE A 36 2.47 -1.08 -9.69
CA PHE A 36 2.03 -1.54 -8.37
C PHE A 36 1.34 -0.44 -7.57
N LEU A 37 1.91 0.75 -7.54
CA LEU A 37 1.32 1.92 -6.88
C LEU A 37 -0.07 2.25 -7.46
N ASP A 38 -0.24 2.18 -8.77
CA ASP A 38 -1.54 2.38 -9.42
C ASP A 38 -2.54 1.27 -9.06
N LEU A 39 -2.09 0.02 -9.03
CA LEU A 39 -2.93 -1.11 -8.60
C LEU A 39 -3.40 -0.97 -7.14
N VAL A 40 -2.53 -0.52 -6.24
CA VAL A 40 -2.91 -0.25 -4.84
C VAL A 40 -4.01 0.81 -4.78
N ARG A 41 -3.89 1.88 -5.59
CA ARG A 41 -4.91 2.93 -5.66
C ARG A 41 -6.24 2.40 -6.20
N ASP A 42 -6.21 1.54 -7.21
CA ASP A 42 -7.41 0.90 -7.75
C ASP A 42 -8.10 0.01 -6.70
N GLU A 43 -7.35 -0.74 -5.90
CA GLU A 43 -7.91 -1.57 -4.84
C GLU A 43 -8.46 -0.75 -3.66
N ILE A 44 -7.87 0.41 -3.34
CA ILE A 44 -8.43 1.35 -2.36
C ILE A 44 -9.81 1.84 -2.81
N VAL A 45 -9.95 2.20 -4.08
CA VAL A 45 -11.22 2.64 -4.69
C VAL A 45 -12.22 1.49 -4.71
N ARG A 46 -11.80 0.30 -5.16
CA ARG A 46 -12.66 -0.90 -5.24
C ARG A 46 -13.21 -1.30 -3.87
N ALA A 47 -12.39 -1.19 -2.83
CA ALA A 47 -12.78 -1.50 -1.46
C ALA A 47 -13.86 -0.55 -0.89
N GLY A 48 -14.18 0.55 -1.58
CA GLY A 48 -15.12 1.55 -1.08
C GLY A 48 -14.60 2.31 0.14
N SER A 49 -13.28 2.41 0.28
CA SER A 49 -12.64 3.17 1.36
C SER A 49 -13.06 4.64 1.24
N ILE A 50 -13.65 5.21 2.30
CA ILE A 50 -14.17 6.59 2.35
C ILE A 50 -13.10 7.59 1.90
N ASP A 51 -13.47 8.51 0.99
CA ASP A 51 -12.69 9.65 0.47
C ASP A 51 -11.28 9.79 1.07
N THR A 52 -10.37 9.00 0.50
CA THR A 52 -9.05 8.73 1.05
C THR A 52 -8.00 9.62 0.39
N GLY A 53 -8.34 10.86 0.00
CA GLY A 53 -7.51 11.74 -0.82
C GLY A 53 -6.01 11.73 -0.47
N SER A 54 -5.66 11.89 0.81
CA SER A 54 -4.27 11.80 1.28
C SER A 54 -3.63 10.42 1.12
N LEU A 55 -4.36 9.34 1.40
CA LEU A 55 -3.88 7.97 1.25
C LEU A 55 -3.71 7.59 -0.22
N MET A 56 -4.70 7.90 -1.07
CA MET A 56 -4.58 7.71 -2.52
C MET A 56 -3.39 8.49 -3.09
N ARG A 57 -3.19 9.72 -2.62
CA ARG A 57 -2.05 10.56 -3.03
C ARG A 57 -0.74 9.98 -2.54
N SER A 58 -0.67 9.38 -1.35
CA SER A 58 0.56 8.76 -0.82
C SER A 58 1.03 7.54 -1.62
N PHE A 59 0.13 6.90 -2.38
CA PHE A 59 0.51 5.86 -3.35
C PHE A 59 0.77 6.41 -4.75
N LYS A 60 1.15 7.68 -4.89
CA LYS A 60 1.64 8.26 -6.13
C LYS A 60 3.13 8.57 -5.99
N ARG A 61 3.94 8.10 -6.93
CA ARG A 61 5.39 8.36 -6.94
C ARG A 61 5.70 9.84 -6.78
N GLY A 62 6.53 10.17 -5.78
CA GLY A 62 6.99 11.54 -5.50
C GLY A 62 5.96 12.45 -4.85
N ALA A 63 4.81 11.92 -4.45
CA ALA A 63 3.84 12.67 -3.66
C ALA A 63 4.18 12.63 -2.16
N GLU A 64 3.54 13.51 -1.40
CA GLU A 64 3.70 13.57 0.06
C GLU A 64 3.29 12.25 0.72
N GLY A 65 4.14 11.75 1.62
CA GLY A 65 3.96 10.48 2.32
C GLY A 65 4.18 9.24 1.45
N ASN A 66 4.63 9.39 0.20
CA ASN A 66 5.00 8.25 -0.64
C ASN A 66 6.39 7.73 -0.26
N ILE A 67 6.49 6.42 -0.06
CA ILE A 67 7.78 5.72 0.00
C ILE A 67 8.12 5.26 -1.41
N TRP A 68 9.29 5.67 -1.90
CA TRP A 68 9.86 5.24 -3.17
C TRP A 68 11.38 5.24 -3.10
N GLU A 69 11.98 4.06 -2.98
CA GLU A 69 13.43 3.92 -3.01
C GLU A 69 13.84 2.94 -4.10
N ILE A 70 14.87 3.32 -4.88
CA ILE A 70 15.45 2.46 -5.89
C ILE A 70 16.96 2.43 -5.80
N GLU A 71 17.52 1.21 -5.85
CA GLU A 71 18.94 0.95 -5.99
C GLU A 71 19.21 0.30 -7.35
N LYS A 72 20.06 0.88 -8.21
CA LYS A 72 20.30 0.38 -9.57
C LYS A 72 21.60 -0.41 -9.74
N GLY A 73 21.47 -1.57 -10.39
CA GLY A 73 22.60 -2.44 -10.75
C GLY A 73 22.79 -3.64 -9.82
N GLY A 74 21.85 -3.87 -8.89
CA GLY A 74 21.86 -4.97 -7.93
C GLY A 74 20.57 -5.15 -7.12
N LEU A 75 19.40 -5.24 -7.73
CA LEU A 75 18.41 -4.15 -7.77
C LEU A 75 17.41 -4.31 -6.62
N THR A 76 17.13 -3.22 -5.89
CA THR A 76 16.10 -3.15 -4.84
C THR A 76 15.11 -2.04 -5.19
N LEU A 77 13.82 -2.30 -5.02
CA LEU A 77 12.75 -1.32 -5.14
C LEU A 77 11.87 -1.42 -3.90
N GLU A 78 11.78 -0.33 -3.16
CA GLU A 78 10.86 -0.18 -2.03
C GLU A 78 9.77 0.83 -2.39
N VAL A 79 8.52 0.45 -2.11
CA VAL A 79 7.33 1.21 -2.45
C VAL A 79 6.31 1.10 -1.33
N GLY A 80 5.67 2.22 -0.98
CA GLY A 80 4.71 2.22 0.12
C GLY A 80 4.21 3.61 0.49
N THR A 81 3.76 3.74 1.74
CA THR A 81 3.26 4.98 2.33
C THR A 81 3.78 5.14 3.75
N GLU A 82 4.12 6.37 4.14
CA GLU A 82 4.50 6.74 5.51
C GLU A 82 3.28 7.04 6.40
N LEU A 83 2.07 7.04 5.82
CA LEU A 83 0.86 7.36 6.56
C LEU A 83 0.51 6.24 7.53
N GLU A 84 0.69 6.50 8.83
CA GLU A 84 0.42 5.53 9.90
C GLU A 84 -1.02 4.97 9.81
N TYR A 85 -1.99 5.84 9.52
CA TYR A 85 -3.40 5.42 9.43
C TYR A 85 -3.71 4.51 8.24
N ALA A 86 -2.80 4.36 7.26
CA ALA A 86 -2.96 3.43 6.15
C ALA A 86 -3.14 1.99 6.67
N SER A 87 -2.38 1.62 7.70
CA SER A 87 -2.50 0.32 8.38
C SER A 87 -3.90 0.12 8.98
N PHE A 88 -4.47 1.16 9.62
CA PHE A 88 -5.81 1.07 10.21
C PHE A 88 -6.92 0.93 9.18
N VAL A 89 -6.74 1.49 7.98
CA VAL A 89 -7.66 1.32 6.84
C VAL A 89 -7.50 -0.08 6.25
N ASN A 90 -6.26 -0.57 6.12
CA ASN A 90 -5.96 -1.88 5.53
C ASN A 90 -6.37 -3.05 6.45
N ASP A 91 -5.84 -3.06 7.66
CA ASP A 91 -5.94 -4.19 8.61
C ASP A 91 -7.18 -4.09 9.48
N GLY A 92 -7.66 -2.86 9.69
CA GLY A 92 -8.69 -2.53 10.65
C GLY A 92 -8.11 -2.05 11.96
N HIS A 93 -8.98 -1.54 12.82
CA HIS A 93 -8.57 -1.00 14.11
C HIS A 93 -9.72 -1.02 15.12
N TRP A 94 -9.37 -0.91 16.39
CA TRP A 94 -10.36 -0.67 17.44
C TRP A 94 -10.70 0.81 17.53
N THR A 95 -11.98 1.14 17.68
CA THR A 95 -12.41 2.49 18.02
C THR A 95 -12.10 2.80 19.48
N GLY A 96 -11.51 3.98 19.73
CA GLY A 96 -11.21 4.44 21.09
C GLY A 96 -9.89 3.89 21.66
N GLY A 97 -9.70 4.08 22.97
CA GLY A 97 -8.50 3.64 23.69
C GLY A 97 -8.54 2.17 24.08
N LYS A 98 -7.65 1.75 24.99
CA LYS A 98 -7.64 0.37 25.52
C LYS A 98 -8.91 0.02 26.33
N GLU A 99 -9.62 1.04 26.82
CA GLU A 99 -10.86 0.89 27.57
C GLU A 99 -11.99 0.35 26.68
N GLU A 100 -12.79 -0.59 27.20
CA GLU A 100 -13.94 -1.16 26.47
C GLU A 100 -15.08 -0.16 26.29
N VAL A 101 -15.12 0.86 27.14
CA VAL A 101 -16.15 1.90 27.14
C VAL A 101 -15.50 3.24 27.41
N ARG A 102 -15.94 4.28 26.69
CA ARG A 102 -15.58 5.67 26.96
C ARG A 102 -16.84 6.44 27.31
N TRP A 103 -16.87 7.04 28.48
CA TRP A 103 -17.89 8.03 28.84
C TRP A 103 -17.59 9.37 28.16
N ILE A 104 -18.60 9.94 27.51
CA ILE A 104 -18.54 11.30 26.96
C ILE A 104 -19.63 12.13 27.63
N PRO A 105 -19.28 13.13 28.47
CA PRO A 105 -20.26 14.00 29.10
C PRO A 105 -20.89 14.94 28.07
N GLY A 106 -22.19 15.18 28.19
CA GLY A 106 -22.94 16.00 27.24
C GLY A 106 -24.46 15.85 27.35
N GLN A 107 -25.18 16.40 26.38
CA GLN A 107 -26.64 16.36 26.32
C GLN A 107 -27.13 16.10 24.89
N TRP A 108 -28.29 15.47 24.77
CA TRP A 108 -28.96 15.26 23.48
C TRP A 108 -29.97 16.37 23.23
N HIS A 109 -29.81 17.08 22.11
CA HIS A 109 -30.75 18.08 21.64
C HIS A 109 -31.23 17.71 20.23
N SER A 110 -32.52 17.43 20.10
CA SER A 110 -33.17 17.13 18.80
C SER A 110 -32.43 16.08 17.96
N GLY A 111 -31.99 14.98 18.59
CA GLY A 111 -31.29 13.88 17.92
C GLY A 111 -29.80 14.12 17.64
N ARG A 112 -29.22 15.24 18.09
CA ARG A 112 -27.78 15.50 18.03
C ARG A 112 -27.20 15.51 19.43
N PHE A 113 -26.07 14.84 19.61
CA PHE A 113 -25.31 14.91 20.86
C PHE A 113 -24.45 16.19 20.86
N GLN A 114 -24.54 16.97 21.93
CA GLN A 114 -23.68 18.12 22.18
C GLN A 114 -22.77 17.80 23.36
N TYR A 115 -21.47 17.89 23.13
CA TYR A 115 -20.47 17.71 24.18
C TYR A 115 -20.54 18.85 25.19
N ASP A 116 -20.59 18.51 26.47
CA ASP A 116 -20.53 19.45 27.59
C ASP A 116 -19.76 18.77 28.75
N PRO A 117 -18.52 19.22 29.05
CA PRO A 117 -17.66 18.57 30.04
C PRO A 117 -18.18 18.64 31.48
N VAL A 118 -19.06 19.59 31.81
CA VAL A 118 -19.60 19.74 33.17
C VAL A 118 -20.98 19.09 33.33
N SER A 119 -21.53 18.53 32.25
CA SER A 119 -22.81 17.82 32.27
C SER A 119 -22.71 16.55 33.12
N SER A 120 -23.69 16.34 34.00
CA SER A 120 -23.88 15.08 34.70
C SER A 120 -24.55 14.00 33.84
N SER A 121 -24.97 14.35 32.61
CA SER A 121 -25.51 13.44 31.60
C SER A 121 -24.46 13.20 30.51
N GLY A 122 -24.71 12.25 29.60
CA GLY A 122 -23.77 11.93 28.54
C GLY A 122 -24.14 10.71 27.73
N MET A 123 -23.14 10.15 27.05
CA MET A 123 -23.25 8.89 26.33
C MET A 123 -22.05 8.00 26.56
N VAL A 124 -22.27 6.70 26.47
CA VAL A 124 -21.21 5.69 26.48
C VAL A 124 -20.92 5.30 25.05
N LEU A 125 -19.68 5.48 24.61
CA LEU A 125 -19.19 4.87 23.39
C LEU A 125 -18.59 3.51 23.74
N LYS A 126 -19.16 2.44 23.18
CA LYS A 126 -18.58 1.10 23.27
C LYS A 126 -17.47 0.95 22.25
N ARG A 127 -16.36 0.36 22.69
CA ARG A 127 -15.27 -0.05 21.82
C ARG A 127 -15.78 -1.12 20.85
N GLN A 128 -15.55 -0.88 19.56
CA GLN A 128 -15.91 -1.77 18.47
C GLN A 128 -14.74 -1.91 17.50
N TRP A 129 -14.63 -3.09 16.89
CA TRP A 129 -13.66 -3.36 15.83
C TRP A 129 -14.20 -2.83 14.51
N VAL A 130 -13.42 -1.95 13.86
CA VAL A 130 -13.65 -1.54 12.48
C VAL A 130 -12.85 -2.47 11.60
N LYS A 131 -13.55 -3.22 10.75
CA LYS A 131 -12.92 -4.13 9.80
C LYS A 131 -12.15 -3.32 8.76
N GLY A 132 -10.88 -3.68 8.54
CA GLY A 132 -10.08 -3.14 7.45
C GLY A 132 -10.52 -3.65 6.09
N THR A 133 -10.06 -2.98 5.05
CA THR A 133 -10.45 -3.29 3.67
C THR A 133 -9.55 -4.31 2.97
N GLY A 134 -8.31 -4.51 3.46
CA GLY A 134 -7.33 -5.43 2.87
C GLY A 134 -6.89 -5.02 1.47
N TYR A 135 -6.93 -3.73 1.14
CA TYR A 135 -6.59 -3.23 -0.21
C TYR A 135 -5.15 -3.59 -0.61
N TRP A 136 -4.23 -3.61 0.36
CA TRP A 136 -2.82 -3.86 0.11
C TRP A 136 -2.56 -5.32 -0.23
N GLU A 137 -3.12 -6.26 0.55
CA GLU A 137 -2.99 -7.69 0.30
C GLU A 137 -3.62 -8.07 -1.04
N HIS A 138 -4.76 -7.47 -1.38
CA HIS A 138 -5.41 -7.70 -2.67
C HIS A 138 -4.58 -7.18 -3.84
N ALA A 139 -4.06 -5.96 -3.74
CA ALA A 139 -3.17 -5.39 -4.74
C ALA A 139 -1.91 -6.23 -4.90
N LEU A 140 -1.29 -6.64 -3.79
CA LEU A 140 -0.09 -7.48 -3.79
C LEU A 140 -0.36 -8.83 -4.44
N TYR A 141 -1.50 -9.47 -4.14
CA TYR A 141 -1.89 -10.73 -4.75
C TYR A 141 -2.04 -10.62 -6.28
N ILE A 142 -2.69 -9.55 -6.77
CA ILE A 142 -2.84 -9.31 -8.21
C ILE A 142 -1.47 -9.04 -8.83
N PHE A 143 -0.67 -8.19 -8.18
CA PHE A 143 0.65 -7.80 -8.64
C PHE A 143 1.59 -8.99 -8.80
N GLU A 144 1.69 -9.87 -7.80
CA GLU A 144 2.57 -11.04 -7.85
C GLU A 144 2.32 -11.90 -9.09
N ARG A 145 1.04 -12.08 -9.46
CA ARG A 145 0.64 -12.88 -10.63
C ARG A 145 0.97 -12.18 -11.95
N LEU A 146 0.79 -10.87 -12.02
CA LEU A 146 1.13 -10.07 -13.21
C LEU A 146 2.65 -9.95 -13.37
N PHE A 147 3.35 -9.71 -12.28
CA PHE A 147 4.80 -9.53 -12.24
C PHE A 147 5.52 -10.77 -12.73
N GLU A 148 5.19 -11.97 -12.22
CA GLU A 148 5.85 -13.21 -12.64
C GLU A 148 5.73 -13.42 -14.15
N LYS A 149 4.53 -13.22 -14.71
CA LYS A 149 4.29 -13.36 -16.14
C LYS A 149 5.13 -12.37 -16.94
N ARG A 150 5.04 -11.08 -16.62
CA ARG A 150 5.74 -10.00 -17.33
C ARG A 150 7.26 -10.13 -17.21
N LEU A 151 7.77 -10.51 -16.05
CA LEU A 151 9.20 -10.73 -15.84
C LEU A 151 9.73 -11.82 -16.77
N ASN A 152 9.00 -12.92 -16.91
CA ASN A 152 9.42 -14.02 -17.78
C ASN A 152 9.43 -13.60 -19.26
N GLU A 153 8.42 -12.84 -19.71
CA GLU A 153 8.33 -12.31 -21.08
C GLU A 153 9.49 -11.33 -21.39
N GLU A 154 9.79 -10.42 -20.47
CA GLU A 154 10.89 -9.45 -20.62
C GLU A 154 12.27 -10.13 -20.56
N LEU A 155 12.45 -11.11 -19.66
CA LEU A 155 13.67 -11.91 -19.62
C LEU A 155 13.94 -12.62 -20.94
N GLN A 156 12.92 -13.21 -21.56
CA GLN A 156 13.08 -13.85 -22.87
C GLN A 156 13.44 -12.83 -23.95
N THR A 157 12.79 -11.66 -23.94
CA THR A 157 13.07 -10.58 -24.89
C THR A 157 14.53 -10.14 -24.80
N TRP A 158 15.02 -9.87 -23.59
CA TRP A 158 16.42 -9.49 -23.38
C TRP A 158 17.41 -10.58 -23.75
N LEU A 159 17.10 -11.85 -23.45
CA LEU A 159 17.96 -12.98 -23.81
C LEU A 159 18.05 -13.17 -25.33
N ASN A 160 16.98 -12.86 -26.07
CA ASN A 160 16.97 -12.93 -27.53
C ASN A 160 17.68 -11.75 -28.20
N SER A 161 17.92 -10.65 -27.49
CA SER A 161 18.63 -9.46 -28.01
C SER A 161 20.12 -9.43 -27.67
N LEU A 162 20.61 -10.40 -26.88
CA LEU A 162 22.03 -10.64 -26.61
C LEU A 162 22.69 -11.47 -27.72
#